data_AF-A0A3N5FXN7-F1
#
_entry.id   AF-A0A3N5FXN7-F1
#
_cell.length_a   1.000
_cell.length_b   1.000
_cell.length_c   1.000
_cell.angle_alpha   90.00
_cell.angle_beta   90.00
_cell.angle_gamma   90.00
#
_symmetry.space_group_name_H-M   'P 1'
#
loop_
_entity.id
_entity.type
_entity.pdbx_description
1 polymer ?
#
loop_
_entity_poly.entity_id
_entity_poly.type
_entity_poly.pdbx_seq_one_letter_code
_entity_poly.pdbx_strand_id
1 'polypeptide(L)'
;MLSFLAAEGGAHEPPHSIFTWLWHRVKDTPIGKFYRFNDEHLGQFWFDAIAFSLIASAILLILASTATKQYNRVPRGIQNVFEWIVGLLRGMVQGFIPAPQADRYLPYLGSLFLFIFTM
;
A
#
# COMPACT_ATOMS: atom_id res chain seq x y z
N MET A 1 18.04 -5.92 -41.59
CA MET A 1 18.49 -5.04 -40.49
C MET A 1 17.45 -3.99 -40.10
N LEU A 2 16.69 -3.41 -41.05
CA LEU A 2 15.57 -2.50 -40.75
C LEU A 2 14.27 -3.19 -40.28
N SER A 3 14.11 -4.49 -40.53
CA SER A 3 12.96 -5.29 -40.03
C SER A 3 13.04 -5.66 -38.54
N PHE A 4 14.24 -5.61 -37.95
CA PHE A 4 14.44 -5.92 -36.52
C PHE A 4 14.04 -4.73 -35.64
N LEU A 5 14.30 -3.50 -36.08
CA LEU A 5 13.89 -2.27 -35.38
C LEU A 5 12.38 -1.97 -35.47
N ALA A 6 11.68 -2.54 -36.47
CA ALA A 6 10.22 -2.42 -36.58
C ALA A 6 9.46 -3.39 -35.66
N ALA A 7 10.12 -4.45 -35.17
CA ALA A 7 9.52 -5.44 -34.28
C ALA A 7 9.50 -5.01 -32.79
N GLU A 8 10.32 -4.01 -32.41
CA GLU A 8 10.36 -3.48 -31.04
C GLU A 8 9.31 -2.39 -30.77
N GLY A 9 8.59 -1.94 -31.81
CA GLY A 9 7.46 -1.01 -31.70
C GLY A 9 6.09 -1.71 -31.62
N GLY A 10 6.07 -3.02 -31.34
CA GLY A 10 4.83 -3.76 -31.13
C GLY A 10 4.14 -3.24 -29.88
N ALA A 11 2.85 -2.89 -30.00
CA ALA A 11 1.96 -2.57 -28.90
C ALA A 11 2.13 -3.63 -27.80
N HIS A 12 2.99 -3.33 -26.83
CA HIS A 12 3.31 -4.28 -25.78
C HIS A 12 2.10 -4.25 -24.86
N GLU A 13 1.27 -5.29 -24.96
CA GLU A 13 0.11 -5.41 -24.07
C GLU A 13 0.59 -5.21 -22.64
N PRO A 14 -0.06 -4.32 -21.88
CA PRO A 14 0.42 -3.98 -20.56
C PRO A 14 0.45 -5.26 -19.69
N PRO A 15 1.45 -5.39 -18.81
CA PRO A 15 1.70 -6.63 -18.08
C PRO A 15 0.45 -7.08 -17.32
N HIS A 16 0.08 -8.35 -17.44
CA HIS A 16 -1.13 -8.85 -16.79
C HIS A 16 -1.00 -8.86 -15.26
N SER A 17 -1.68 -7.92 -14.62
CA SER A 17 -1.94 -7.82 -13.18
C SER A 17 -3.30 -8.46 -12.84
N ILE A 18 -3.50 -8.80 -11.57
CA ILE A 18 -4.80 -9.23 -11.03
C ILE A 18 -5.91 -8.18 -11.25
N PHE A 19 -5.55 -6.90 -11.46
CA PHE A 19 -6.50 -5.81 -11.71
C PHE A 19 -6.65 -5.43 -13.19
N THR A 20 -5.99 -6.13 -14.12
CA THR A 20 -6.07 -5.83 -15.57
C THR A 20 -7.51 -5.75 -16.05
N TRP A 21 -8.35 -6.69 -15.62
CA TRP A 21 -9.78 -6.70 -15.95
C TRP A 21 -10.51 -5.44 -15.46
N LEU A 22 -10.19 -4.96 -14.26
CA LEU A 22 -10.80 -3.77 -13.69
C LEU A 22 -10.29 -2.50 -14.39
N TRP A 23 -9.01 -2.46 -14.74
CA TRP A 23 -8.41 -1.37 -15.51
C TRP A 23 -9.12 -1.17 -16.85
N HIS A 24 -9.38 -2.25 -17.61
CA HIS A 24 -10.11 -2.17 -18.87
C HIS A 24 -11.52 -1.56 -18.72
N ARG A 25 -12.17 -1.73 -17.57
CA ARG A 25 -13.49 -1.15 -17.29
C ARG A 25 -13.40 0.33 -16.90
N VAL A 26 -12.30 0.76 -16.30
CA VAL A 26 -12.15 2.09 -15.70
C VAL A 26 -11.40 3.07 -16.62
N LYS A 27 -10.47 2.61 -17.46
CA LYS A 27 -9.54 3.47 -18.22
C LYS A 27 -10.22 4.48 -19.15
N ASP A 28 -11.37 4.12 -19.76
CA ASP A 28 -12.06 4.97 -20.74
C ASP A 28 -13.13 5.88 -20.10
N THR A 29 -13.34 5.78 -18.79
CA THR A 29 -14.26 6.65 -18.04
C THR A 29 -13.69 8.06 -17.87
N PRO A 30 -14.53 9.07 -17.49
CA PRO A 30 -14.03 10.41 -17.18
C PRO A 30 -12.94 10.40 -16.09
N ILE A 31 -13.05 9.50 -15.12
CA ILE A 31 -12.08 9.30 -14.04
C ILE A 31 -10.77 8.70 -14.61
N GLY A 32 -10.87 7.69 -15.47
CA GLY A 32 -9.72 7.08 -16.11
C GLY A 32 -8.91 8.08 -16.94
N LYS A 33 -9.58 8.96 -17.68
CA LYS A 33 -8.94 10.05 -18.43
C LYS A 33 -8.31 11.11 -17.51
N PHE A 34 -8.96 11.43 -16.38
CA PHE A 34 -8.43 12.38 -15.40
C PHE A 34 -7.12 11.89 -14.78
N TYR A 35 -7.06 10.61 -14.39
CA TYR A 35 -5.86 9.99 -13.81
C TYR A 35 -4.87 9.46 -14.86
N ARG A 36 -5.14 9.68 -16.16
CA ARG A 36 -4.32 9.19 -17.28
C ARG A 36 -4.12 7.67 -17.30
N PHE A 37 -5.11 6.92 -16.84
CA PHE A 37 -5.11 5.45 -16.92
C PHE A 37 -5.22 4.92 -18.33
N ASN A 38 -5.59 5.77 -19.29
CA ASN A 38 -5.62 5.44 -20.71
C ASN A 38 -4.24 5.59 -21.40
N ASP A 39 -3.20 6.04 -20.71
CA ASP A 39 -1.85 6.12 -21.29
C ASP A 39 -1.33 4.70 -21.62
N GLU A 40 -0.86 4.53 -22.86
CA GLU A 40 -0.55 3.22 -23.46
C GLU A 40 0.54 2.43 -22.70
N HIS A 41 1.54 3.13 -22.17
CA HIS A 41 2.69 2.48 -21.52
C HIS A 41 2.62 2.44 -19.99
N LEU A 42 1.98 3.43 -19.37
CA LEU A 42 2.06 3.63 -17.92
C LEU A 42 0.69 3.61 -17.24
N GLY A 43 -0.41 3.70 -18.00
CA GLY A 43 -1.75 3.84 -17.44
C GLY A 43 -2.14 2.68 -16.54
N GLN A 44 -1.80 1.45 -16.93
CA GLN A 44 -2.06 0.27 -16.10
C GLN A 44 -1.15 0.20 -14.86
N PHE A 45 0.14 0.55 -15.00
CA PHE A 45 1.07 0.55 -13.87
C PHE A 45 0.63 1.51 -12.74
N TRP A 46 0.23 2.73 -13.10
CA TRP A 46 -0.30 3.71 -12.14
C TRP A 46 -1.61 3.23 -11.51
N PHE A 47 -2.49 2.61 -12.29
CA PHE A 47 -3.73 2.05 -11.79
C PHE A 47 -3.47 0.94 -10.76
N ASP A 48 -2.56 0.01 -11.09
CA ASP A 48 -2.16 -1.09 -10.22
C ASP A 48 -1.55 -0.56 -8.91
N ALA A 49 -0.63 0.40 -8.98
CA ALA A 49 -0.03 1.02 -7.79
C ALA A 49 -1.08 1.64 -6.86
N ILE A 50 -2.04 2.38 -7.42
CA ILE A 50 -3.14 2.96 -6.65
C ILE A 50 -4.02 1.86 -6.06
N ALA A 51 -4.40 0.85 -6.84
CA ALA A 51 -5.24 -0.24 -6.40
C ALA A 51 -4.61 -1.01 -5.22
N PHE A 52 -3.33 -1.41 -5.34
CA PHE A 52 -2.60 -2.04 -4.25
C PHE A 52 -2.50 -1.11 -3.03
N SER A 53 -2.29 0.20 -3.23
CA SER A 53 -2.17 1.16 -2.11
C SER A 53 -3.46 1.31 -1.31
N LEU A 54 -4.60 1.30 -2.00
CA LEU A 54 -5.90 1.32 -1.36
C LEU A 54 -6.17 0.02 -0.61
N ILE A 55 -5.78 -1.13 -1.18
CA ILE A 55 -5.94 -2.43 -0.53
C ILE A 55 -5.06 -2.53 0.73
N ALA A 56 -3.78 -2.20 0.64
CA ALA A 56 -2.87 -2.19 1.79
C ALA A 56 -3.39 -1.25 2.90
N SER A 57 -3.83 -0.04 2.52
CA SER A 57 -4.45 0.91 3.46
C SER A 57 -5.71 0.35 4.12
N ALA A 58 -6.60 -0.27 3.33
CA ALA A 58 -7.83 -0.85 3.84
C ALA A 58 -7.55 -2.00 4.82
N ILE A 59 -6.61 -2.89 4.50
CA ILE A 59 -6.18 -3.98 5.40
C ILE A 59 -5.68 -3.40 6.72
N LEU A 60 -4.78 -2.42 6.67
CA LEU A 60 -4.22 -1.80 7.88
C LEU A 60 -5.28 -1.10 8.73
N LEU A 61 -6.22 -0.39 8.10
CA LEU A 61 -7.34 0.26 8.80
C LEU A 61 -8.27 -0.76 9.47
N ILE A 62 -8.59 -1.86 8.79
CA ILE A 62 -9.42 -2.94 9.35
C ILE A 62 -8.71 -3.60 10.52
N LEU A 63 -7.41 -3.89 10.37
CA LEU A 63 -6.57 -4.48 11.41
C LEU A 63 -6.47 -3.57 12.65
N ALA A 64 -6.14 -2.30 12.46
CA ALA A 64 -6.05 -1.32 13.54
C ALA A 64 -7.40 -1.10 14.24
N SER A 65 -8.49 -1.01 13.47
CA SER A 65 -9.85 -0.90 14.03
C SER A 65 -10.20 -2.14 14.84
N THR A 66 -9.90 -3.34 14.34
CA THR A 66 -10.21 -4.60 15.04
C THR A 66 -9.41 -4.75 16.32
N ALA A 67 -8.14 -4.33 16.32
CA ALA A 67 -7.29 -4.34 17.51
C ALA A 67 -7.76 -3.36 18.61
N THR A 68 -8.41 -2.26 18.24
CA THR A 68 -8.82 -1.19 19.17
C THR A 68 -10.28 -1.30 19.64
N LYS A 69 -11.08 -2.21 19.07
CA LYS A 69 -12.51 -2.40 19.43
C LYS A 69 -12.75 -2.86 20.87
N GLN A 70 -11.84 -3.64 21.46
CA GLN A 70 -12.00 -4.20 22.81
C GLN A 70 -10.72 -4.00 23.61
N TYR A 71 -10.69 -2.97 24.45
CA TYR A 71 -9.57 -2.71 25.33
C TYR A 71 -9.76 -3.43 26.66
N ASN A 72 -8.96 -4.48 26.90
CA ASN A 72 -8.90 -5.15 28.19
C ASN A 72 -7.66 -4.71 28.95
N ARG A 73 -7.80 -4.50 30.27
CA ARG A 73 -6.66 -4.16 31.15
C ARG A 73 -5.57 -5.23 31.15
N VAL A 74 -5.98 -6.50 31.03
CA VAL A 74 -5.05 -7.61 30.78
C VAL A 74 -5.22 -7.99 29.31
N PRO A 75 -4.21 -7.76 28.46
CA PRO A 75 -4.33 -8.00 27.03
C PRO A 75 -4.58 -9.49 26.75
N ARG A 76 -5.53 -9.77 25.85
CA ARG A 76 -5.87 -11.14 25.43
C ARG A 76 -6.12 -11.18 23.92
N GLY A 77 -5.85 -12.32 23.30
CA GLY A 77 -6.12 -12.56 21.87
C GLY A 77 -5.39 -11.58 20.95
N ILE A 78 -6.13 -10.92 20.05
CA ILE A 78 -5.57 -10.01 19.04
C ILE A 78 -4.93 -8.77 19.66
N GLN A 79 -5.42 -8.28 20.80
CA GLN A 79 -4.82 -7.14 21.50
C GLN A 79 -3.35 -7.42 21.88
N ASN A 80 -3.04 -8.64 22.33
CA ASN A 80 -1.68 -9.02 22.71
C ASN A 80 -0.71 -8.96 21.52
N VAL A 81 -1.17 -9.38 20.33
CA VAL A 81 -0.37 -9.32 19.11
C VAL A 81 -0.08 -7.86 18.72
N PHE A 82 -1.10 -7.00 18.76
CA PHE A 82 -0.93 -5.58 18.41
C PHE A 82 -0.11 -4.80 19.44
N GLU A 83 -0.26 -5.09 20.73
CA GLU A 83 0.61 -4.50 21.76
C GLU A 83 2.06 -4.91 21.59
N TRP A 84 2.33 -6.18 21.23
CA TRP A 84 3.66 -6.63 20.88
C TRP A 84 4.22 -5.91 19.65
N ILE A 85 3.43 -5.76 18.58
CA ILE A 85 3.84 -5.01 17.38
C ILE A 85 4.14 -3.54 17.73
N VAL A 86 3.26 -2.87 18.47
CA VAL A 86 3.47 -1.46 18.88
C VAL A 86 4.70 -1.33 19.79
N GLY A 87 4.94 -2.31 20.67
CA GLY A 87 6.15 -2.38 21.49
C GLY A 87 7.42 -2.52 20.65
N LEU A 88 7.40 -3.39 19.63
CA LEU A 88 8.50 -3.55 18.67
C LEU A 88 8.77 -2.25 17.92
N LEU A 89 7.72 -1.62 17.37
CA LEU A 89 7.83 -0.33 16.65
C LEU A 89 8.37 0.77 17.55
N ARG A 90 7.92 0.81 18.82
CA ARG A 90 8.43 1.76 19.81
C ARG A 90 9.91 1.55 20.08
N GLY A 91 10.35 0.30 20.23
CA GLY A 91 11.77 -0.03 20.40
C GLY A 91 12.61 0.41 19.21
N MET A 92 12.12 0.19 17.98
CA MET A 92 12.78 0.66 16.76
C MET A 92 12.91 2.18 16.73
N VAL A 93 11.83 2.91 17.00
CA VAL A 93 11.85 4.39 17.01
C VAL A 93 12.77 4.93 18.11
N GLN A 94 12.74 4.32 19.30
CA GLN A 94 13.62 4.70 20.41
C GLN A 94 15.10 4.47 20.13
N GLY A 95 15.43 3.54 19.22
CA GLY A 95 16.81 3.34 18.74
C GLY A 95 17.38 4.54 17.97
N PHE A 96 16.51 5.39 17.39
CA PHE A 96 16.93 6.58 16.63
C PHE A 96 16.59 7.89 17.35
N ILE A 97 15.48 7.94 18.08
CA ILE A 97 14.97 9.13 18.75
C ILE A 97 14.92 8.85 20.26
N PRO A 98 15.64 9.60 21.10
CA PRO A 98 15.58 9.42 22.54
C PRO A 98 14.17 9.65 23.11
N ALA A 99 13.83 8.91 24.17
CA ALA A 99 12.64 9.21 24.96
C ALA A 99 12.76 10.61 25.61
N PRO A 100 11.65 11.36 25.77
CA PRO A 100 10.26 10.98 25.53
C PRO A 100 9.73 11.31 24.12
N GLN A 101 10.57 11.88 23.24
CA GLN A 101 10.13 12.36 21.93
C GLN A 101 9.73 11.23 20.99
N ALA A 102 10.31 10.04 21.16
CA ALA A 102 9.99 8.83 20.40
C ALA A 102 8.49 8.55 20.33
N ASP A 103 7.78 8.71 21.45
CA ASP A 103 6.36 8.40 21.57
C ASP A 103 5.49 9.29 20.70
N ARG A 104 5.93 10.55 20.49
CA ARG A 104 5.24 11.50 19.62
C ARG A 104 5.36 11.12 18.15
N TYR A 105 6.49 10.54 17.74
CA TYR A 105 6.73 10.12 16.35
C TYR A 105 6.29 8.70 16.05
N LEU A 106 6.02 7.89 17.09
CA LEU A 106 5.61 6.50 16.95
C LEU A 106 4.39 6.30 16.03
N PRO A 107 3.29 7.08 16.11
CA PRO A 107 2.16 6.88 15.21
C PRO A 107 2.55 7.08 13.74
N TYR A 108 3.33 8.12 13.44
CA TYR A 108 3.75 8.43 12.07
C TYR A 108 4.71 7.37 11.54
N LEU A 109 5.83 7.15 12.22
CA LEU A 109 6.86 6.20 11.78
C LEU A 109 6.33 4.75 11.80
N GLY A 110 5.52 4.40 12.78
CA GLY A 110 4.87 3.10 12.88
C GLY A 110 3.89 2.86 11.73
N SER A 111 3.01 3.82 11.42
CA SER A 111 2.08 3.69 10.30
C SER A 111 2.81 3.61 8.95
N LEU A 112 3.88 4.39 8.78
CA LEU A 112 4.68 4.39 7.56
C LEU A 112 5.39 3.04 7.38
N PHE A 113 5.99 2.51 8.45
CA PHE A 113 6.60 1.18 8.43
C PHE A 113 5.59 0.09 8.08
N LEU A 114 4.43 0.08 8.75
CA LEU A 114 3.39 -0.92 8.48
C LEU A 114 2.84 -0.82 7.07
N PHE A 115 2.68 0.40 6.54
CA PHE A 115 2.25 0.64 5.16
C PHE A 115 3.25 0.06 4.16
N ILE A 116 4.54 0.39 4.31
CA ILE A 116 5.60 -0.12 3.44
C ILE A 116 5.73 -1.65 3.56
N PHE A 117 5.62 -2.21 4.77
CA PHE A 117 5.71 -3.65 5.00
C PHE A 117 4.56 -4.46 4.38
N THR A 118 3.38 -3.84 4.26
CA THR A 118 2.19 -4.48 3.69
C THR A 118 2.16 -4.40 2.16
N MET A 119 2.93 -3.46 1.61
CA MET A 119 3.08 -3.20 0.18
C MET A 119 4.07 -4.16 -0.48
#